data_AF-A0A3R7KKB6-F1
#
_entry.id   AF-A0A3R7KKB6-F1
#
_cell.length_a   1.000
_cell.length_b   1.000
_cell.length_c   1.000
_cell.angle_alpha   90.00
_cell.angle_beta   90.00
_cell.angle_gamma   90.00
#
_symmetry.space_group_name_H-M   'P 1'
#
loop_
_entity.id
_entity.type
_entity.pdbx_description
1 polymer ?
#
loop_
_entity_poly.entity_id
_entity_poly.type
_entity_poly.pdbx_seq_one_letter_code
_entity_poly.pdbx_strand_id
1 'polypeptide(L)'
;MPPKRKSDKKEDPLFVEEEGSYVHEKELARYVGGVRRATGGNFRCRHGRGVFKSPVIRYEGDWNEDEMHGSGELRFLATGDVYRGQFAHGMFEGTGTYIWASGSSYEGAWRANRMHGLGTYTDVNGKVWNGKFYNGTGPGLTPFAGGACIMDRIAPAAAEVEEEVEEAQPAGTPEAGELGACGT
;
A
#
# COMPACT_ATOMS: atom_id res chain seq x y z
N MET A 1 -30.15 30.10 -46.00
CA MET A 1 -30.12 29.41 -44.69
C MET A 1 -28.66 29.14 -44.34
N PRO A 2 -28.15 29.60 -43.19
CA PRO A 2 -26.82 29.17 -42.75
C PRO A 2 -26.90 27.71 -42.26
N PRO A 3 -25.87 26.88 -42.49
CA PRO A 3 -25.86 25.52 -41.98
C PRO A 3 -25.78 25.52 -40.45
N LYS A 4 -26.67 24.77 -39.79
CA LYS A 4 -26.66 24.57 -38.34
C LYS A 4 -25.32 23.93 -37.95
N ARG A 5 -24.51 24.61 -37.13
CA ARG A 5 -23.33 24.03 -36.50
C ARG A 5 -23.78 22.79 -35.72
N LYS A 6 -23.23 21.62 -36.07
CA LYS A 6 -23.37 20.42 -35.25
C LYS A 6 -22.67 20.72 -33.92
N SER A 7 -23.41 20.70 -32.84
CA SER A 7 -22.88 20.84 -31.49
C SER A 7 -21.84 19.74 -31.28
N ASP A 8 -20.58 20.11 -31.04
CA ASP A 8 -19.55 19.19 -30.59
C ASP A 8 -20.04 18.54 -29.29
N LYS A 9 -20.41 17.25 -29.36
CA LYS A 9 -20.66 16.43 -28.18
C LYS A 9 -19.32 16.33 -27.46
N LYS A 10 -19.13 17.13 -26.42
CA LYS A 10 -18.01 17.01 -25.51
C LYS A 10 -18.17 15.65 -24.82
N GLU A 11 -17.36 14.68 -25.19
CA GLU A 11 -17.36 13.37 -24.53
C GLU A 11 -17.00 13.61 -23.07
N ASP A 12 -17.90 13.23 -22.16
CA ASP A 12 -17.64 13.35 -20.73
C ASP A 12 -16.43 12.46 -20.38
N PRO A 13 -15.46 12.97 -19.60
CA PRO A 13 -14.28 12.19 -19.27
C PRO A 13 -14.69 10.92 -18.53
N LEU A 14 -14.11 9.78 -18.93
CA LEU A 14 -14.41 8.47 -18.35
C LEU A 14 -14.05 8.41 -16.85
N PHE A 15 -13.09 9.24 -16.44
CA PHE A 15 -12.61 9.36 -15.07
C PHE A 15 -12.61 10.82 -14.61
N VAL A 16 -12.96 11.03 -13.35
CA VAL A 16 -12.88 12.31 -12.66
C VAL A 16 -11.88 12.18 -11.52
N GLU A 17 -10.96 13.13 -11.41
CA GLU A 17 -10.00 13.22 -10.32
C GLU A 17 -10.46 14.31 -9.34
N GLU A 18 -10.57 13.94 -8.07
CA GLU A 18 -11.08 14.79 -7.01
C GLU A 18 -10.34 14.54 -5.71
N GLU A 19 -10.39 15.49 -4.77
CA GLU A 19 -9.90 15.22 -3.41
C GLU A 19 -10.93 14.38 -2.65
N GLY A 20 -10.44 13.40 -1.91
CA GLY A 20 -11.27 12.51 -1.14
C GLY A 20 -10.56 12.00 0.10
N SER A 21 -11.33 11.26 0.89
CA SER A 21 -10.81 10.50 2.01
C SER A 21 -11.42 9.12 2.05
N TYR A 22 -10.67 8.18 2.58
CA TYR A 22 -11.09 6.81 2.78
C TYR A 22 -10.77 6.41 4.21
N VAL A 23 -11.69 5.72 4.86
CA VAL A 23 -11.51 5.18 6.22
C VAL A 23 -11.89 3.72 6.15
N HIS A 24 -10.97 2.85 6.54
CA HIS A 24 -11.20 1.44 6.72
C HIS A 24 -11.21 1.14 8.21
N GLU A 25 -12.41 1.00 8.78
CA GLU A 25 -12.60 0.86 10.23
C GLU A 25 -11.94 -0.39 10.78
N LYS A 26 -12.00 -1.51 10.05
CA LYS A 26 -11.41 -2.79 10.48
C LYS A 26 -9.89 -2.76 10.60
N GLU A 27 -9.22 -2.03 9.71
CA GLU A 27 -7.75 -1.91 9.71
C GLU A 27 -7.25 -0.64 10.40
N LEU A 28 -8.17 0.18 10.92
CA LEU A 28 -7.89 1.52 11.45
C LEU A 28 -7.07 2.37 10.46
N ALA A 29 -7.29 2.15 9.16
CA ALA A 29 -6.55 2.79 8.09
C ALA A 29 -7.33 4.01 7.58
N ARG A 30 -6.62 5.10 7.35
CA ARG A 30 -7.18 6.34 6.81
C ARG A 30 -6.32 6.86 5.67
N TYR A 31 -6.97 7.28 4.60
CA TYR A 31 -6.38 8.00 3.49
C TYR A 31 -7.03 9.37 3.34
N VAL A 32 -6.23 10.38 2.98
CA VAL A 32 -6.69 11.70 2.55
C VAL A 32 -5.82 12.14 1.39
N GLY A 33 -6.41 12.51 0.26
CA GLY A 33 -5.68 12.94 -0.92
C GLY A 33 -6.49 12.79 -2.21
N GLY A 34 -5.80 12.74 -3.33
CA GLY A 34 -6.41 12.56 -4.63
C GLY A 34 -7.07 11.20 -4.80
N VAL A 35 -8.19 11.20 -5.50
CA VAL A 35 -9.02 10.03 -5.74
C VAL A 35 -9.50 10.09 -7.18
N ARG A 36 -9.46 8.96 -7.87
CA ARG A 36 -10.01 8.82 -9.22
C ARG A 36 -11.30 8.03 -9.14
N ARG A 37 -12.37 8.58 -9.72
CA ARG A 37 -13.70 7.97 -9.79
C ARG A 37 -14.12 7.75 -11.24
N ALA A 38 -14.77 6.63 -11.54
CA ALA A 38 -15.38 6.40 -12.84
C ALA A 38 -16.72 7.16 -12.97
N THR A 39 -16.95 7.83 -14.10
CA THR A 39 -18.16 8.66 -14.31
C THR A 39 -19.46 7.84 -14.37
N GLY A 40 -19.37 6.55 -14.72
CA GLY A 40 -20.50 5.64 -14.87
C GLY A 40 -20.53 4.45 -13.91
N GLY A 41 -19.77 4.49 -12.81
CA GLY A 41 -19.71 3.37 -11.86
C GLY A 41 -19.34 3.79 -10.44
N ASN A 42 -19.36 2.81 -9.53
CA ASN A 42 -18.97 3.00 -8.14
C ASN A 42 -17.47 2.80 -7.89
N PHE A 43 -16.69 2.58 -8.96
CA PHE A 43 -15.26 2.40 -8.85
C PHE A 43 -14.58 3.71 -8.45
N ARG A 44 -13.79 3.64 -7.38
CA ARG A 44 -13.07 4.76 -6.81
C ARG A 44 -11.77 4.24 -6.20
N CYS A 45 -10.63 4.79 -6.63
CA CYS A 45 -9.30 4.40 -6.18
C CYS A 45 -8.46 5.61 -5.77
N ARG A 46 -7.43 5.40 -4.95
CA ARG A 46 -6.44 6.43 -4.62
C ARG A 46 -5.63 6.77 -5.87
N HIS A 47 -5.47 8.06 -6.16
CA HIS A 47 -4.76 8.53 -7.34
C HIS A 47 -4.19 9.94 -7.14
N GLY A 48 -3.02 10.24 -7.68
CA GLY A 48 -2.34 11.52 -7.43
C GLY A 48 -1.75 11.59 -6.02
N ARG A 49 -1.61 12.78 -5.43
CA ARG A 49 -0.93 12.92 -4.14
C ARG A 49 -1.85 12.64 -2.96
N GLY A 50 -1.36 11.93 -1.96
CA GLY A 50 -2.12 11.72 -0.72
C GLY A 50 -1.33 11.14 0.44
N VAL A 51 -1.98 11.13 1.60
CA VAL A 51 -1.45 10.64 2.86
C VAL A 51 -2.27 9.44 3.31
N PHE A 52 -1.60 8.30 3.46
CA PHE A 52 -2.15 7.09 4.04
C PHE A 52 -1.56 6.86 5.44
N LYS A 53 -2.41 6.51 6.39
CA LYS A 53 -2.05 6.21 7.77
C LYS A 53 -2.75 4.92 8.18
N SER A 54 -2.00 3.98 8.71
CA SER A 54 -2.51 2.82 9.43
C SER A 54 -1.73 2.68 10.75
N PRO A 55 -2.09 1.73 11.63
CA PRO A 55 -1.27 1.42 12.81
C PRO A 55 0.15 0.96 12.47
N VAL A 56 0.37 0.44 11.25
CA VAL A 56 1.65 -0.18 10.84
C VAL A 56 2.51 0.78 10.03
N ILE A 57 1.92 1.59 9.14
CA ILE A 57 2.66 2.46 8.23
C ILE A 57 2.03 3.85 8.11
N ARG A 58 2.87 4.84 7.79
CA ARG A 58 2.46 6.14 7.27
C ARG A 58 3.13 6.37 5.94
N TYR A 59 2.35 6.53 4.88
CA TYR A 59 2.84 6.89 3.56
C TYR A 59 2.34 8.28 3.17
N GLU A 60 3.23 9.08 2.61
CA GLU A 60 2.91 10.39 2.03
C GLU A 60 3.63 10.50 0.69
N GLY A 61 2.86 10.58 -0.39
CA GLY A 61 3.44 10.54 -1.73
C GLY A 61 2.40 10.42 -2.82
N ASP A 62 2.88 10.05 -4.00
CA ASP A 62 2.05 9.88 -5.19
C ASP A 62 1.41 8.47 -5.19
N TRP A 63 0.20 8.40 -5.74
CA TRP A 63 -0.63 7.20 -5.82
C TRP A 63 -1.05 7.01 -7.27
N ASN A 64 -1.08 5.76 -7.70
CA ASN A 64 -1.65 5.39 -8.98
C ASN A 64 -2.50 4.14 -8.80
N GLU A 65 -3.83 4.30 -8.90
CA GLU A 65 -4.78 3.19 -8.90
C GLU A 65 -4.62 2.29 -7.66
N ASP A 66 -4.68 2.90 -6.48
CA ASP A 66 -4.48 2.26 -5.18
C ASP A 66 -3.08 1.72 -4.87
N GLU A 67 -2.11 1.91 -5.76
CA GLU A 67 -0.72 1.56 -5.51
C GLU A 67 0.11 2.81 -5.17
N MET A 68 1.07 2.66 -4.23
CA MET A 68 2.09 3.71 -4.02
C MET A 68 2.94 3.80 -5.29
N HIS A 69 3.13 5.02 -5.78
CA HIS A 69 3.80 5.27 -7.05
C HIS A 69 4.58 6.59 -7.00
N GLY A 70 5.43 6.83 -8.00
CA GLY A 70 6.13 8.12 -8.13
C GLY A 70 6.99 8.43 -6.91
N SER A 71 6.95 9.67 -6.42
CA SER A 71 7.76 10.09 -5.29
C SER A 71 6.98 9.98 -3.98
N GLY A 72 7.62 9.47 -2.93
CA GLY A 72 6.99 9.42 -1.61
C GLY A 72 7.94 9.20 -0.45
N GLU A 73 7.37 9.29 0.74
CA GLU A 73 7.97 8.94 2.02
C GLU A 73 7.11 7.86 2.70
N LEU A 74 7.69 6.70 2.96
CA LEU A 74 7.09 5.62 3.73
C LEU A 74 7.79 5.53 5.08
N ARG A 75 7.01 5.61 6.16
CA ARG A 75 7.46 5.36 7.53
C ARG A 75 6.83 4.08 8.05
N PHE A 76 7.66 3.19 8.55
CA PHE A 76 7.24 1.99 9.24
C PHE A 76 7.11 2.30 10.72
N LEU A 77 5.89 2.27 11.26
CA LEU A 77 5.62 2.65 12.65
C LEU A 77 6.02 1.54 13.63
N ALA A 78 6.04 0.28 13.18
CA ALA A 78 6.46 -0.85 13.99
C ALA A 78 7.98 -0.88 14.24
N THR A 79 8.80 -0.58 13.23
CA THR A 79 10.26 -0.61 13.34
C THR A 79 10.87 0.77 13.56
N GLY A 80 10.22 1.84 13.09
CA GLY A 80 10.78 3.19 13.03
C GLY A 80 11.58 3.47 11.75
N ASP A 81 11.64 2.51 10.82
CA ASP A 81 12.35 2.68 9.56
C ASP A 81 11.66 3.69 8.64
N VAL A 82 12.45 4.37 7.81
CA VAL A 82 11.94 5.39 6.88
C VAL A 82 12.56 5.20 5.51
N TYR A 83 11.73 5.12 4.48
CA TYR A 83 12.15 5.20 3.09
C TYR A 83 11.64 6.49 2.45
N ARG A 84 12.49 7.17 1.69
CA ARG A 84 12.20 8.37 0.91
C ARG A 84 12.72 8.18 -0.50
N GLY A 85 11.87 8.15 -1.50
CA GLY A 85 12.36 7.92 -2.86
C GLY A 85 11.25 7.63 -3.84
N GLN A 86 11.63 6.97 -4.94
CA GLN A 86 10.70 6.56 -5.97
C GLN A 86 10.04 5.22 -5.62
N PHE A 87 8.80 5.08 -6.09
CA PHE A 87 7.94 3.92 -5.95
C PHE A 87 7.36 3.52 -7.31
N ALA A 88 7.24 2.22 -7.51
CA ALA A 88 6.48 1.65 -8.62
C ALA A 88 5.76 0.40 -8.13
N HIS A 89 4.46 0.30 -8.41
CA HIS A 89 3.62 -0.84 -8.02
C HIS A 89 3.72 -1.20 -6.53
N GLY A 90 3.72 -0.19 -5.65
CA GLY A 90 3.85 -0.39 -4.21
C GLY A 90 5.27 -0.75 -3.73
N MET A 91 6.25 -0.85 -4.62
CA MET A 91 7.63 -1.23 -4.30
C MET A 91 8.58 -0.05 -4.41
N PHE A 92 9.68 -0.07 -3.64
CA PHE A 92 10.79 0.86 -3.82
C PHE A 92 11.47 0.57 -5.16
N GLU A 93 11.58 1.61 -5.97
CA GLU A 93 12.14 1.56 -7.32
C GLU A 93 12.97 2.82 -7.56
N GLY A 94 13.78 2.87 -8.62
CA GLY A 94 14.47 4.09 -9.02
C GLY A 94 15.56 4.52 -8.03
N THR A 95 15.47 5.73 -7.49
CA THR A 95 16.43 6.27 -6.52
C THR A 95 15.74 6.63 -5.21
N GLY A 96 16.41 6.35 -4.10
CA GLY A 96 15.86 6.63 -2.78
C GLY A 96 16.85 6.47 -1.65
N THR A 97 16.46 7.00 -0.49
CA THR A 97 17.17 6.90 0.77
C THR A 97 16.35 6.05 1.74
N TYR A 98 16.95 5.00 2.27
CA TYR A 98 16.41 4.22 3.38
C TYR A 98 17.19 4.53 4.64
N ILE A 99 16.48 4.81 5.72
CA ILE A 99 17.03 5.11 7.04
C ILE A 99 16.50 4.01 7.96
N TRP A 100 17.41 3.21 8.48
CA TRP A 100 17.08 2.21 9.48
C TRP A 100 16.88 2.89 10.83
N ALA A 101 15.99 2.34 11.65
CA ALA A 101 15.79 2.80 13.03
C ALA A 101 17.06 2.68 13.89
N SER A 102 18.00 1.81 13.51
CA SER A 102 19.32 1.71 14.13
C SER A 102 20.19 2.96 13.93
N GLY A 103 19.86 3.81 12.95
CA GLY A 103 20.64 4.99 12.57
C GLY A 103 21.52 4.80 11.34
N SER A 104 21.64 3.57 10.81
CA SER A 104 22.28 3.35 9.51
C SER A 104 21.42 3.96 8.40
N SER A 105 22.02 4.26 7.25
CA SER A 105 21.29 4.73 6.07
C SER A 105 21.89 4.20 4.77
N TYR A 106 21.06 4.10 3.75
CA TYR A 106 21.46 3.78 2.39
C TYR A 106 20.84 4.79 1.45
N GLU A 107 21.64 5.40 0.60
CA GLU A 107 21.21 6.29 -0.46
C GLU A 107 21.69 5.73 -1.80
N GLY A 108 20.77 5.47 -2.72
CA GLY A 108 21.17 4.91 -4.00
C GLY A 108 20.02 4.41 -4.83
N ALA A 109 20.35 3.53 -5.76
CA ALA A 109 19.39 2.92 -6.65
C ALA A 109 18.66 1.72 -6.00
N TRP A 110 17.39 1.59 -6.34
CA TRP A 110 16.45 0.61 -5.83
C TRP A 110 15.79 -0.11 -6.99
N ARG A 111 15.51 -1.40 -6.78
CA ARG A 111 14.75 -2.21 -7.71
C ARG A 111 13.95 -3.25 -6.95
N ALA A 112 12.63 -3.26 -7.11
CA ALA A 112 11.72 -4.21 -6.48
C ALA A 112 12.01 -4.42 -4.98
N ASN A 113 12.05 -3.33 -4.20
CA ASN A 113 12.34 -3.34 -2.76
C ASN A 113 13.77 -3.80 -2.39
N ARG A 114 14.73 -3.76 -3.32
CA ARG A 114 16.12 -4.14 -3.02
C ARG A 114 17.08 -3.04 -3.42
N MET A 115 18.10 -2.82 -2.59
CA MET A 115 19.24 -1.99 -2.94
C MET A 115 19.93 -2.60 -4.17
N HIS A 116 20.03 -1.83 -5.24
CA HIS A 116 20.50 -2.33 -6.53
C HIS A 116 21.10 -1.21 -7.37
N GLY A 117 22.28 -1.42 -7.95
CA GLY A 117 22.99 -0.40 -8.71
C GLY A 117 23.96 0.41 -7.86
N LEU A 118 24.20 1.66 -8.22
CA LEU A 118 25.13 2.52 -7.47
C LEU A 118 24.45 3.08 -6.21
N GLY A 119 25.19 3.12 -5.12
CA GLY A 119 24.74 3.72 -3.88
C GLY A 119 25.83 3.91 -2.84
N THR A 120 25.41 4.48 -1.72
CA THR A 120 26.22 4.84 -0.57
C THR A 120 25.52 4.30 0.68
N TYR A 121 26.16 3.35 1.35
CA TYR A 121 25.74 2.89 2.67
C TYR A 121 26.51 3.65 3.75
N THR A 122 25.80 4.12 4.78
CA THR A 122 26.37 4.72 5.98
C THR A 122 25.93 3.91 7.18
N ASP A 123 26.87 3.44 7.99
CA ASP A 123 26.55 2.67 9.19
C ASP A 123 26.25 3.60 10.38
N VAL A 124 25.74 3.04 11.49
CA VAL A 124 25.44 3.77 12.73
C VAL A 124 26.62 4.60 13.26
N ASN A 125 27.85 4.17 12.96
CA ASN A 125 29.08 4.85 13.36
C ASN A 125 29.51 5.97 12.39
N GLY A 126 28.73 6.26 11.35
CA GLY A 126 29.04 7.26 10.32
C GLY A 126 30.10 6.81 9.30
N LYS A 127 30.52 5.54 9.33
CA LYS A 127 31.40 4.99 8.30
C LYS A 127 30.62 4.88 6.98
N VAL A 128 31.25 5.27 5.88
CA VAL A 128 30.62 5.36 4.56
C VAL A 128 31.23 4.34 3.59
N TRP A 129 30.38 3.66 2.83
CA TRP A 129 30.76 2.73 1.77
C TRP A 129 30.06 3.11 0.48
N ASN A 130 30.84 3.49 -0.52
CA ASN A 130 30.35 3.75 -1.86
C ASN A 130 30.60 2.54 -2.75
N GLY A 131 29.65 2.17 -3.58
CA GLY A 131 29.87 1.08 -4.53
C GLY A 131 28.63 0.61 -5.27
N LYS A 132 28.78 -0.55 -5.91
CA LYS A 132 27.67 -1.25 -6.57
C LYS A 132 27.03 -2.23 -5.59
N PHE A 133 25.71 -2.17 -5.50
CA PHE A 133 24.86 -3.05 -4.73
C PHE A 133 24.09 -3.95 -5.68
N TYR A 134 23.85 -5.19 -5.29
CA TYR A 134 23.09 -6.15 -6.07
C TYR A 134 22.18 -6.96 -5.15
N ASN A 135 20.87 -6.84 -5.37
CA ASN A 135 19.83 -7.56 -4.62
C ASN A 135 20.01 -7.47 -3.09
N GLY A 136 20.31 -6.28 -2.57
CA GLY A 136 20.47 -6.08 -1.13
C GLY A 136 21.86 -6.44 -0.57
N THR A 137 22.81 -6.87 -1.41
CA THR A 137 24.20 -7.12 -1.01
C THR A 137 25.12 -6.06 -1.58
N GLY A 138 26.12 -5.60 -0.81
CA GLY A 138 27.10 -4.63 -1.28
C GLY A 138 28.15 -4.28 -0.23
N PRO A 139 29.09 -3.38 -0.56
CA PRO A 139 30.13 -2.94 0.36
C PRO A 139 29.54 -2.38 1.66
N GLY A 140 30.06 -2.84 2.81
CA GLY A 140 29.63 -2.37 4.13
C GLY A 140 28.41 -3.08 4.71
N LEU A 141 27.67 -3.85 3.90
CA LEU A 141 26.59 -4.71 4.39
C LEU A 141 27.19 -6.06 4.82
N THR A 142 27.03 -6.41 6.10
CA THR A 142 27.34 -7.77 6.55
C THR A 142 26.22 -8.72 6.10
N PRO A 143 26.48 -10.03 5.94
CA PRO A 143 25.44 -11.01 5.60
C PRO A 143 24.25 -11.02 6.56
N PHE A 144 24.42 -10.52 7.78
CA PHE A 144 23.36 -10.38 8.78
C PHE A 144 22.73 -8.98 8.82
N ALA A 145 23.44 -7.94 8.39
CA ALA A 145 22.90 -6.58 8.20
C ALA A 145 22.13 -6.45 6.86
N GLY A 146 22.49 -7.25 5.85
CA GLY A 146 21.75 -7.42 4.59
C GLY A 146 20.92 -8.70 4.51
N GLY A 147 20.78 -9.42 5.63
CA GLY A 147 20.31 -10.81 5.70
C GLY A 147 18.81 -11.05 5.81
N ALA A 148 18.02 -10.04 5.51
CA ALA A 148 16.58 -10.19 5.33
C ALA A 148 16.23 -9.31 4.14
N CYS A 149 15.43 -9.83 3.20
CA CYS A 149 14.68 -8.91 2.36
C CYS A 149 14.01 -7.92 3.33
N ILE A 150 13.95 -6.63 3.02
CA ILE A 150 13.24 -5.67 3.87
C ILE A 150 11.79 -6.09 4.16
N MET A 151 11.24 -7.03 3.36
CA MET A 151 9.99 -7.75 3.57
C MET A 151 10.02 -8.90 4.61
N ASP A 152 11.15 -9.57 4.90
CA ASP A 152 11.17 -10.69 5.87
C ASP A 152 11.01 -10.19 7.33
N ARG A 153 11.21 -8.90 7.58
CA ARG A 153 10.88 -8.24 8.87
C ARG A 153 9.50 -7.60 8.89
N ILE A 154 8.84 -7.53 7.73
CA ILE A 154 7.61 -6.78 7.49
C ILE A 154 6.75 -7.60 6.52
N ALA A 155 6.40 -8.82 6.91
CA ALA A 155 5.24 -9.47 6.31
C ALA A 155 3.99 -8.75 6.87
N PRO A 156 3.23 -7.99 6.07
CA PRO A 156 1.85 -7.74 6.45
C PRO A 156 1.15 -9.09 6.50
N ALA A 157 0.36 -9.30 7.55
CA ALA A 157 -0.65 -10.35 7.61
C ALA A 157 -1.76 -10.04 6.58
N ALA A 158 -1.43 -10.10 5.29
CA ALA A 158 -2.34 -9.93 4.17
C ALA A 158 -2.23 -11.20 3.31
N ALA A 159 -3.37 -11.90 3.16
CA ALA A 159 -3.54 -13.32 2.81
C ALA A 159 -3.19 -14.21 4.03
N GLU A 160 -4.11 -14.89 4.69
CA GLU A 160 -5.14 -15.79 4.17
C GLU A 160 -6.44 -15.64 5.00
N VAL A 161 -7.56 -15.32 4.35
CA VAL A 161 -8.88 -15.73 4.85
C VAL A 161 -9.54 -16.45 3.68
N GLU A 162 -9.50 -17.77 3.78
CA GLU A 162 -10.22 -18.67 2.88
C GLU A 162 -11.70 -18.28 2.87
N GLU A 163 -12.27 -18.21 1.66
CA GLU A 163 -13.71 -18.17 1.46
C GLU A 163 -14.32 -19.45 2.04
N GLU A 164 -15.17 -19.32 3.06
CA GLU A 164 -16.34 -20.18 3.16
C GLU A 164 -17.59 -19.31 3.05
N VAL A 165 -18.27 -19.53 1.93
CA VAL A 165 -19.55 -18.93 1.54
C VAL A 165 -20.66 -19.84 2.07
N GLU A 166 -21.81 -19.21 2.37
CA GLU A 166 -23.15 -19.83 2.47
C GLU A 166 -23.45 -20.53 3.83
N GLU A 167 -24.60 -20.38 4.49
CA GLU A 167 -25.94 -19.95 4.08
C GLU A 167 -26.69 -19.41 5.31
N ALA A 168 -27.46 -18.34 5.14
CA ALA A 168 -28.36 -17.81 6.15
C ALA A 168 -29.69 -18.59 6.13
N GLN A 169 -30.20 -19.01 7.29
CA GLN A 169 -31.61 -19.36 7.45
C GLN A 169 -32.25 -18.62 8.64
N PRO A 170 -33.51 -18.12 8.49
CA PRO A 170 -34.08 -17.15 9.40
C PRO A 170 -34.81 -17.75 10.61
N ALA A 171 -34.70 -17.01 11.72
CA ALA A 171 -35.65 -16.80 12.81
C ALA A 171 -36.72 -17.89 13.07
N GLY A 172 -36.48 -18.68 14.13
CA GLY A 172 -37.51 -19.47 14.78
C GLY A 172 -38.34 -18.66 15.77
N THR A 173 -39.67 -18.87 15.74
CA THR A 173 -40.65 -18.98 16.85
C THR A 173 -42.07 -18.75 16.28
N PRO A 174 -43.17 -19.20 16.92
CA PRO A 174 -43.34 -20.00 18.15
C PRO A 174 -44.35 -21.18 18.01
N GLU A 175 -44.56 -21.89 19.13
CA GLU A 175 -45.85 -22.38 19.66
C GLU A 175 -46.21 -23.90 19.65
N ALA A 176 -46.60 -24.34 20.86
CA ALA A 176 -47.63 -25.32 21.26
C ALA A 176 -47.42 -26.85 21.20
N GLY A 177 -47.84 -27.50 22.31
CA GLY A 177 -48.43 -28.85 22.35
C GLY A 177 -47.49 -29.97 22.81
N GLU A 178 -47.47 -30.31 24.10
CA GLU A 178 -48.24 -31.39 24.75
C GLU A 178 -47.54 -32.78 24.78
N LEU A 179 -47.28 -33.20 26.03
CA LEU A 179 -47.52 -34.53 26.63
C LEU A 179 -46.97 -35.81 25.97
N GLY A 180 -46.07 -36.47 26.71
CA GLY A 180 -46.45 -37.69 27.42
C GLY A 180 -46.36 -39.04 26.70
N ALA A 181 -45.22 -39.70 26.93
CA ALA A 181 -45.05 -41.14 27.21
C ALA A 181 -45.32 -42.23 26.14
N CYS A 182 -44.33 -43.12 26.07
CA CYS A 182 -44.24 -44.42 25.42
C CYS A 182 -44.89 -45.52 26.27
N GLY A 183 -45.44 -46.56 25.63
CA GLY A 183 -45.53 -47.90 26.23
C GLY A 183 -46.81 -48.69 25.94
N THR A 184 -46.67 -49.69 25.06
CA THR A 184 -47.34 -51.03 25.00
C THR A 184 -48.82 -51.17 25.32
#